data_AF-A0A260A9Q8-F1
#
_entry.id   AF-A0A260A9Q8-F1
#
_cell.length_a   1.000
_cell.length_b   1.000
_cell.length_c   1.000
_cell.angle_alpha   90.00
_cell.angle_beta   90.00
_cell.angle_gamma   90.00
#
_symmetry.space_group_name_H-M   'P 1'
#
loop_
_entity.id
_entity.type
_entity.pdbx_description
1 polymer ?
#
loop_
_entity_poly.entity_id
_entity_poly.type
_entity_poly.pdbx_seq_one_letter_code
_entity_poly.pdbx_strand_id
1 'polypeptide(L)'
;MSSEPDAWLDINADLLILAAQKHALTADNVNRLRARFVVEGANLASTPDSRDEAARAGTLLIPGVIANIGGAGSAALAVTRVVPFDLPAQARKQWVFDWIADKVRTNTRDLLELAQDSPTTALETLLAQRRTERDGT
;
A
#
# COMPACT_ATOMS: atom_id res chain seq x y z
N MET A 1 2.31 21.08 20.02
CA MET A 1 1.48 20.22 19.15
C MET A 1 0.05 20.30 19.66
N SER A 2 -0.94 20.33 18.78
CA SER A 2 -2.36 20.35 19.15
C SER A 2 -2.72 19.10 19.96
N SER A 3 -3.66 19.22 20.91
CA SER A 3 -4.19 18.12 21.72
C SER A 3 -5.36 17.39 21.05
N GLU A 4 -5.74 17.78 19.85
CA GLU A 4 -6.80 17.11 19.10
C GLU A 4 -6.33 15.73 18.60
N PRO A 5 -7.18 14.68 18.66
CA PRO A 5 -6.83 13.34 18.20
C PRO A 5 -6.31 13.28 16.76
N ASP A 6 -6.84 14.14 15.89
CA ASP A 6 -6.57 14.16 14.45
C ASP A 6 -5.55 15.24 14.01
N ALA A 7 -4.85 15.85 14.96
CA ALA A 7 -3.85 16.89 14.69
C ALA A 7 -2.71 16.43 13.76
N TRP A 8 -2.54 15.11 13.58
CA TRP A 8 -1.56 14.52 12.67
C TRP A 8 -1.89 14.76 11.18
N LEU A 9 -3.16 15.01 10.82
CA LEU A 9 -3.57 15.30 9.43
C LEU A 9 -3.06 16.65 8.92
N ASP A 10 -2.93 17.62 9.84
CA ASP A 10 -2.54 18.99 9.51
C ASP A 10 -1.02 19.15 9.34
N ILE A 11 -0.24 18.09 9.62
CA ILE A 11 1.21 18.10 9.47
C ILE A 11 1.56 18.13 7.98
N ASN A 12 2.26 19.18 7.55
CA ASN A 12 2.85 19.23 6.22
C ASN A 12 4.00 18.22 6.12
N ALA A 13 3.73 17.06 5.52
CA ALA A 13 4.65 15.95 5.38
C ALA A 13 4.77 15.52 3.92
N ASP A 14 5.94 15.06 3.51
CA ASP A 14 6.06 14.40 2.21
C ASP A 14 5.32 13.06 2.19
N LEU A 15 5.35 12.31 3.30
CA LEU A 15 4.80 10.98 3.43
C LEU A 15 4.06 10.80 4.76
N LEU A 16 2.85 10.28 4.69
CA LEU A 16 2.04 9.84 5.82
C LEU A 16 1.83 8.32 5.76
N ILE A 17 2.10 7.62 6.86
CA ILE A 17 1.89 6.18 6.99
C ILE A 17 0.75 5.91 7.96
N LEU A 18 -0.36 5.38 7.45
CA LEU A 18 -1.52 5.00 8.25
C LEU A 18 -1.37 3.55 8.71
N ALA A 19 -0.80 3.33 9.89
CA ALA A 19 -0.42 2.00 10.39
C ALA A 19 -1.07 1.61 11.74
N ALA A 20 -2.16 2.25 12.13
CA ALA A 20 -2.82 2.01 13.42
C ALA A 20 -4.23 1.42 13.25
N GLN A 21 -5.23 2.28 13.07
CA GLN A 21 -6.63 1.88 13.05
C GLN A 21 -7.19 1.78 11.63
N LYS A 22 -8.23 0.97 11.50
CA LYS A 22 -9.11 0.97 10.33
C LYS A 22 -9.83 2.32 10.25
N HIS A 23 -10.04 2.83 9.03
CA HIS A 23 -10.77 4.08 8.78
C HIS A 23 -10.22 5.29 9.56
N ALA A 24 -8.88 5.38 9.68
CA ALA A 24 -8.21 6.54 10.23
C ALA A 24 -8.36 7.78 9.32
N LEU A 25 -8.42 7.56 8.00
CA LEU A 25 -8.77 8.57 7.01
C LEU A 25 -10.19 8.31 6.49
N THR A 26 -11.05 9.31 6.58
CA THR A 26 -12.47 9.23 6.21
C THR A 26 -12.87 10.44 5.38
N ALA A 27 -14.07 10.44 4.78
CA ALA A 27 -14.59 11.58 4.05
C ALA A 27 -14.73 12.84 4.96
N ASP A 28 -14.92 12.64 6.26
CA ASP A 28 -15.08 13.74 7.22
C ASP A 28 -13.78 14.47 7.52
N ASN A 29 -12.62 13.82 7.34
CA ASN A 29 -11.32 14.37 7.74
C ASN A 29 -10.28 14.46 6.61
N VAL A 30 -10.52 13.86 5.45
CA VAL A 30 -9.56 13.86 4.33
C VAL A 30 -9.25 15.26 3.78
N ASN A 31 -10.18 16.21 3.91
CA ASN A 31 -9.96 17.60 3.53
C ASN A 31 -8.86 18.31 4.33
N ARG A 32 -8.49 17.76 5.50
CA ARG A 32 -7.39 18.27 6.33
C ARG A 32 -6.02 17.78 5.88
N LEU A 33 -5.99 16.70 5.10
CA LEU A 33 -4.76 16.02 4.70
C LEU A 33 -3.81 16.98 3.97
N ARG A 34 -2.57 17.09 4.50
CA ARG A 34 -1.49 17.88 3.87
C ARG A 34 -0.39 17.04 3.24
N ALA A 35 -0.44 15.72 3.41
CA ALA A 35 0.62 14.84 2.94
C ALA A 35 0.58 14.64 1.42
N ARG A 36 1.75 14.60 0.77
CA ARG A 36 1.85 14.32 -0.68
C ARG A 36 1.62 12.85 -1.01
N PHE A 37 2.12 11.98 -0.15
CA PHE A 37 1.94 10.53 -0.25
C PHE A 37 1.25 9.97 1.00
N VAL A 38 0.36 9.01 0.79
CA VAL A 38 -0.26 8.22 1.87
C VAL A 38 0.02 6.75 1.64
N VAL A 39 0.55 6.06 2.64
CA VAL A 39 0.80 4.61 2.60
C VAL A 39 -0.06 3.91 3.65
N GLU A 40 -0.91 3.00 3.21
CA GLU A 40 -1.78 2.22 4.09
C GLU A 40 -1.04 1.02 4.69
N GLY A 41 -0.43 1.22 5.87
CA GLY A 41 0.18 0.14 6.64
C GLY A 41 -0.84 -0.73 7.38
N ALA A 42 -1.98 -0.16 7.76
CA ALA A 42 -3.09 -0.87 8.41
C ALA A 42 -4.09 -1.40 7.37
N ASN A 43 -4.84 -2.43 7.75
CA ASN A 43 -5.91 -2.95 6.92
C ASN A 43 -7.07 -1.95 6.86
N LEU A 44 -7.44 -1.56 5.64
CA LEU A 44 -8.55 -0.63 5.39
C LEU A 44 -8.38 0.69 6.17
N ALA A 45 -7.17 1.24 6.13
CA ALA A 45 -6.80 2.44 6.87
C ALA A 45 -7.58 3.69 6.41
N SER A 46 -8.00 3.73 5.14
CA SER A 46 -8.83 4.79 4.58
C SER A 46 -10.16 4.22 4.04
N THR A 47 -11.24 4.99 4.15
CA THR A 47 -12.51 4.62 3.49
C THR A 47 -12.40 4.77 1.97
N PRO A 48 -13.18 4.02 1.15
CA PRO A 48 -13.16 4.17 -0.31
C PRO A 48 -13.32 5.62 -0.77
N ASP A 49 -14.31 6.33 -0.22
CA ASP A 49 -14.60 7.72 -0.57
C ASP A 49 -13.42 8.65 -0.22
N SER A 50 -12.77 8.46 0.93
CA SER A 50 -11.59 9.25 1.31
C SER A 50 -10.40 9.03 0.39
N ARG A 51 -10.23 7.82 -0.17
CA ARG A 51 -9.16 7.54 -1.14
C ARG A 51 -9.42 8.29 -2.43
N ASP A 52 -10.66 8.25 -2.92
CA ASP A 52 -11.09 8.97 -4.12
C ASP A 52 -10.91 10.47 -3.97
N GLU A 53 -11.33 11.03 -2.83
CA GLU A 53 -11.19 12.45 -2.54
C GLU A 53 -9.72 12.87 -2.43
N ALA A 54 -8.89 12.11 -1.71
CA ALA A 54 -7.45 12.36 -1.60
C ALA A 54 -6.78 12.31 -2.99
N ALA A 55 -7.12 11.30 -3.79
CA ALA A 55 -6.61 11.11 -5.15
C ALA A 55 -6.99 12.27 -6.08
N ARG A 56 -8.25 12.72 -6.05
CA ARG A 56 -8.70 13.91 -6.81
C ARG A 56 -8.02 15.19 -6.35
N ALA A 57 -7.66 15.29 -5.07
CA ALA A 57 -6.90 16.39 -4.51
C ALA A 57 -5.39 16.33 -4.82
N GLY A 58 -4.93 15.32 -5.58
CA GLY A 58 -3.53 15.17 -6.00
C GLY A 58 -2.64 14.43 -4.99
N THR A 59 -3.22 13.84 -3.94
CA THR A 59 -2.48 12.96 -3.03
C THR A 59 -2.29 11.60 -3.67
N LEU A 60 -1.06 11.07 -3.65
CA LEU A 60 -0.75 9.74 -4.16
C LEU A 60 -0.89 8.71 -3.03
N LEU A 61 -1.84 7.78 -3.19
CA LEU A 61 -2.16 6.78 -2.18
C LEU A 61 -1.67 5.39 -2.58
N ILE A 62 -0.90 4.75 -1.70
CA ILE A 62 -0.43 3.37 -1.84
C ILE A 62 -1.31 2.48 -0.94
N PRO A 63 -2.21 1.67 -1.53
CA PRO A 63 -3.21 0.91 -0.79
C PRO A 63 -2.60 -0.31 -0.09
N GLY A 64 -3.28 -0.77 0.96
CA GLY A 64 -2.76 -1.84 1.84
C GLY A 64 -2.48 -3.16 1.11
N VAL A 65 -3.25 -3.48 0.07
CA VAL A 65 -3.04 -4.67 -0.80
C VAL A 65 -1.68 -4.68 -1.50
N ILE A 66 -0.94 -3.57 -1.48
CA ILE A 66 0.46 -3.48 -1.89
C ILE A 66 1.35 -3.20 -0.67
N ALA A 67 1.03 -2.16 0.10
CA ALA A 67 1.92 -1.63 1.14
C ALA A 67 2.13 -2.57 2.34
N ASN A 68 1.09 -3.29 2.78
CA ASN A 68 1.12 -4.03 4.05
C ASN A 68 1.34 -5.54 3.89
N ILE A 69 1.69 -5.99 2.69
CA ILE A 69 1.71 -7.42 2.33
C ILE A 69 2.89 -8.20 2.93
N GLY A 70 3.83 -7.56 3.62
CA GLY A 70 5.07 -8.21 4.06
C GLY A 70 4.82 -9.47 4.91
N GLY A 71 3.97 -9.37 5.94
CA GLY A 71 3.66 -10.52 6.79
C GLY A 71 2.84 -11.59 6.06
N ALA A 72 1.76 -11.17 5.38
CA ALA A 72 0.87 -12.08 4.66
C ALA A 72 1.58 -12.82 3.52
N GLY A 73 2.39 -12.11 2.72
CA GLY A 73 3.18 -12.67 1.65
C GLY A 73 4.26 -13.63 2.17
N SER A 74 4.98 -13.25 3.23
CA SER A 74 5.97 -14.14 3.86
C SER A 74 5.34 -15.45 4.34
N ALA A 75 4.18 -15.37 5.00
CA ALA A 75 3.43 -16.55 5.43
C ALA A 75 2.96 -17.38 4.24
N ALA A 76 2.40 -16.75 3.20
CA ALA A 76 1.94 -17.41 1.98
C ALA A 76 3.07 -18.20 1.31
N LEU A 77 4.24 -17.58 1.09
CA LEU A 77 5.41 -18.24 0.50
C LEU A 77 5.83 -19.48 1.29
N ALA A 78 5.78 -19.41 2.62
CA ALA A 78 6.15 -20.51 3.49
C ALA A 78 5.15 -21.67 3.41
N VAL A 79 3.84 -21.39 3.50
CA VAL A 79 2.81 -22.44 3.49
C VAL A 79 2.65 -23.09 2.12
N THR A 80 2.91 -22.37 1.03
CA THR A 80 2.88 -22.90 -0.34
C THR A 80 4.19 -23.56 -0.78
N ARG A 81 5.18 -23.63 0.11
CA ARG A 81 6.51 -24.23 -0.16
C ARG A 81 7.30 -23.55 -1.28
N VAL A 82 7.01 -22.29 -1.57
CA VAL A 82 7.77 -21.47 -2.54
C VAL A 82 9.10 -21.00 -1.96
N VAL A 83 9.19 -20.84 -0.63
CA VAL A 83 10.46 -20.55 0.04
C VAL A 83 11.48 -21.67 -0.24
N PRO A 84 12.73 -21.33 -0.63
CA PRO A 84 13.79 -22.32 -0.83
C PRO A 84 14.32 -22.82 0.52
N PHE A 85 13.71 -23.90 1.03
CA PHE A 85 14.02 -24.45 2.36
C PHE A 85 15.36 -25.18 2.45
N ASP A 86 16.00 -25.47 1.32
CA ASP A 86 17.36 -25.98 1.22
C ASP A 86 18.42 -24.92 1.55
N LEU A 87 18.09 -23.63 1.44
CA LEU A 87 19.01 -22.55 1.82
C LEU A 87 19.26 -22.51 3.35
N PRO A 88 20.47 -22.11 3.77
CA PRO A 88 20.76 -21.75 5.16
C PRO A 88 19.82 -20.65 5.68
N ALA A 89 19.56 -20.63 6.99
CA ALA A 89 18.54 -19.77 7.59
C ALA A 89 18.66 -18.28 7.21
N GLN A 90 19.88 -17.72 7.22
CA GLN A 90 20.08 -16.31 6.85
C GLN A 90 19.86 -16.04 5.36
N ALA A 91 20.35 -16.93 4.48
CA ALA A 91 20.12 -16.81 3.04
C ALA A 91 18.64 -16.95 2.69
N ARG A 92 17.93 -17.87 3.36
CA ARG A 92 16.47 -18.05 3.22
C ARG A 92 15.70 -16.82 3.68
N LYS A 93 16.06 -16.25 4.84
CA LYS A 93 15.47 -15.00 5.33
C LYS A 93 15.66 -13.91 4.29
N GLN A 94 16.89 -13.68 3.83
CA GLN A 94 17.20 -12.66 2.83
C GLN A 94 16.38 -12.85 1.55
N TRP A 95 16.28 -14.10 1.05
CA TRP A 95 15.46 -14.42 -0.11
C TRP A 95 13.99 -14.01 0.05
N VAL A 96 13.38 -14.24 1.22
CA VAL A 96 12.00 -13.82 1.50
C VAL A 96 11.87 -12.30 1.51
N PHE A 97 12.81 -11.59 2.15
CA PHE A 97 12.84 -10.13 2.15
C PHE A 97 12.97 -9.57 0.74
N ASP A 98 13.85 -10.13 -0.08
CA ASP A 98 14.08 -9.69 -1.46
C ASP A 98 12.85 -9.95 -2.34
N TRP A 99 12.22 -11.12 -2.21
CA TRP A 99 11.00 -11.45 -2.95
C TRP A 99 9.87 -10.47 -2.63
N ILE A 100 9.64 -10.20 -1.33
CA ILE A 100 8.61 -9.25 -0.89
C ILE A 100 8.95 -7.84 -1.36
N ALA A 101 10.20 -7.41 -1.19
CA ALA A 101 10.65 -6.09 -1.60
C ALA A 101 10.49 -5.88 -3.11
N ASP A 102 10.77 -6.89 -3.93
CA ASP A 102 10.57 -6.84 -5.37
C ASP A 102 9.09 -6.66 -5.73
N LYS A 103 8.20 -7.47 -5.13
CA LYS A 103 6.75 -7.35 -5.39
C LYS A 103 6.19 -6.00 -4.93
N VAL A 104 6.53 -5.53 -3.73
CA VAL A 104 6.07 -4.22 -3.24
C VAL A 104 6.61 -3.11 -4.15
N ARG A 105 7.91 -3.11 -4.46
CA ARG A 105 8.53 -2.07 -5.29
C ARG A 105 7.91 -1.99 -6.68
N THR A 106 7.76 -3.13 -7.36
CA THR A 106 7.21 -3.18 -8.71
C THR A 106 5.76 -2.74 -8.71
N ASN A 107 4.92 -3.28 -7.82
CA ASN A 107 3.50 -2.92 -7.76
C ASN A 107 3.28 -1.45 -7.37
N THR A 108 4.10 -0.90 -6.46
CA THR A 108 4.03 0.52 -6.11
C THR A 108 4.39 1.39 -7.31
N ARG A 109 5.45 1.05 -8.06
CA ARG A 109 5.83 1.81 -9.26
C ARG A 109 4.71 1.82 -10.30
N ASP A 110 4.23 0.63 -10.67
CA ASP A 110 3.19 0.49 -11.69
C ASP A 110 1.90 1.23 -11.28
N LEU A 111 1.52 1.14 -10.00
CA LEU A 111 0.39 1.90 -9.46
C LEU A 111 0.60 3.41 -9.64
N LEU A 112 1.77 3.92 -9.27
CA LEU A 112 2.07 5.34 -9.33
C LEU A 112 2.12 5.85 -10.77
N GLU A 113 2.58 5.03 -11.72
CA GLU A 113 2.55 5.33 -13.15
C GLU A 113 1.10 5.41 -13.66
N LEU A 114 0.26 4.40 -13.36
CA LEU A 114 -1.16 4.41 -13.73
C LEU A 114 -1.94 5.57 -13.08
N ALA A 115 -1.56 5.96 -11.87
CA ALA A 115 -2.21 7.05 -11.13
C ALA A 115 -1.93 8.44 -11.73
N GLN A 116 -0.92 8.60 -12.59
CA GLN A 116 -0.68 9.88 -13.28
C GLN A 116 -1.85 10.26 -14.19
N ASP A 117 -2.44 9.28 -14.88
CA ASP A 117 -3.52 9.51 -15.84
C ASP A 117 -4.90 9.22 -15.23
N SER A 118 -4.99 8.26 -14.30
CA SER A 118 -6.27 7.77 -13.77
C SER A 118 -6.19 7.44 -12.28
N PRO A 119 -6.06 8.46 -11.41
CA PRO A 119 -5.70 8.28 -10.01
C PRO A 119 -6.74 7.49 -9.20
N THR A 120 -8.04 7.57 -9.52
CA THR A 120 -9.09 6.83 -8.80
C THR A 120 -9.27 5.39 -9.27
N THR A 121 -8.83 5.03 -10.48
CA THR A 121 -9.01 3.68 -11.03
C THR A 121 -7.69 2.91 -11.19
N ALA A 122 -6.54 3.53 -10.88
CA ALA A 122 -5.22 2.94 -11.04
C ALA A 122 -5.07 1.57 -10.35
N LEU A 123 -5.62 1.41 -9.14
CA LEU A 123 -5.58 0.14 -8.42
C LEU A 123 -6.38 -0.95 -9.13
N GLU A 124 -7.59 -0.63 -9.60
CA GLU A 124 -8.44 -1.59 -10.29
C GLU A 124 -7.78 -2.08 -11.59
N THR A 125 -7.22 -1.14 -12.34
CA THR A 125 -6.44 -1.41 -13.56
C THR A 125 -5.25 -2.32 -13.27
N LEU A 126 -4.45 -1.99 -12.25
CA LEU A 126 -3.29 -2.79 -11.87
C LEU A 126 -3.70 -4.22 -11.48
N LEU A 127 -4.74 -4.37 -10.66
CA LEU A 127 -5.23 -5.67 -10.22
C LEU A 127 -5.77 -6.50 -11.40
N ALA A 128 -6.40 -5.86 -12.39
CA ALA A 128 -6.83 -6.53 -13.61
C ALA A 128 -5.63 -7.05 -14.44
N GLN A 129 -4.58 -6.24 -14.61
CA GLN A 129 -3.35 -6.64 -15.29
C GLN A 129 -2.71 -7.87 -14.63
N ARG A 130 -2.58 -7.86 -13.29
CA ARG A 130 -1.96 -8.99 -12.55
C ARG A 130 -2.79 -10.27 -12.59
N ARG A 131 -4.11 -10.18 -12.75
CA ARG A 131 -4.97 -11.37 -12.96
C ARG A 131 -4.69 -11.98 -14.32
N THR A 132 -4.62 -11.17 -15.38
CA THR A 132 -4.31 -11.63 -16.74
C THR A 132 -2.94 -12.28 -16.83
N GLU A 133 -1.92 -11.71 -16.19
CA GLU A 133 -0.56 -12.28 -16.15
C GLU A 133 -0.54 -13.67 -15.51
N ARG A 134 -1.29 -13.85 -14.41
CA ARG A 134 -1.39 -15.14 -13.72
C ARG A 134 -2.16 -16.18 -14.54
N ASP A 135 -3.21 -15.75 -15.23
CA ASP A 135 -4.08 -16.68 -15.97
C ASP A 135 -3.51 -17.03 -17.37
N GLY A 136 -2.50 -16.28 -17.83
CA GLY A 136 -1.75 -16.54 -19.07
C GLY A 136 -0.47 -17.37 -18.92
N THR A 137 -0.17 -17.86 -17.70
CA THR A 137 0.91 -18.82 -17.40
C THR A 137 0.34 -20.19 -17.06
#